data_AF-A0A9E6F422-F1
#
_entry.id   AF-A0A9E6F422-F1
#
_cell.length_a   1.000
_cell.length_b   1.000
_cell.length_c   1.000
_cell.angle_alpha   90.00
_cell.angle_beta   90.00
_cell.angle_gamma   90.00
#
_symmetry.space_group_name_H-M   'P 1'
#
loop_
_entity.id
_entity.type
_entity.pdbx_description
1 polymer ?
#
loop_
_entity_poly.entity_id
_entity_poly.type
_entity_poly.pdbx_seq_one_letter_code
_entity_poly.pdbx_strand_id
1 'polypeptide(L)'
;MEDLKHLEFIAVNSKENVEKQVDSYRQQHSYAGTIIGVTSLFIPFFLNSLDGAFRVIQFISVVPIMLFIWAILLMLSIFRTKPLDQAYNVEKYQELLTKTYKEILLSEIETNIHSYSKNKIITEKGNKNYTTGVRLTTIALLISIVLIFANQFIKIEKVPTKVQVVNIKKNPESNSKNDSINAAPLITPH
;
A
#
# COMPACT_ATOMS: atom_id res chain seq x y z
N MET A 1 0.80 56.87 15.24
CA MET A 1 0.17 55.60 14.85
C MET A 1 0.89 54.51 15.60
N GLU A 2 0.20 53.81 16.49
CA GLU A 2 0.70 52.59 17.11
C GLU A 2 1.08 51.60 15.99
N ASP A 3 2.21 50.89 16.10
CA ASP A 3 2.75 50.05 15.02
C ASP A 3 1.93 48.77 14.83
N LEU A 4 0.78 48.92 14.15
CA LEU A 4 -0.18 47.85 13.83
C LEU A 4 0.40 46.82 12.85
N LYS A 5 1.55 47.11 12.24
CA LYS A 5 2.24 46.23 11.30
C LYS A 5 2.66 44.90 11.94
N HIS A 6 2.99 44.92 13.23
CA HIS A 6 3.27 43.70 13.98
C HIS A 6 2.03 42.82 14.14
N LEU A 7 0.87 43.41 14.42
CA LEU A 7 -0.40 42.68 14.52
C LEU A 7 -0.82 42.11 13.17
N GLU A 8 -0.66 42.88 12.10
CA GLU A 8 -0.91 42.43 10.73
C GLU A 8 -0.02 41.24 10.36
N PHE A 9 1.29 41.33 10.64
CA PHE A 9 2.21 40.22 10.42
C PHE A 9 1.80 38.95 11.18
N ILE A 10 1.39 39.08 12.45
CA ILE A 10 0.95 37.94 13.26
C ILE A 10 -0.37 37.37 12.74
N ALA A 11 -1.33 38.21 12.37
CA ALA A 11 -2.62 37.78 11.81
C ALA A 11 -2.42 36.94 10.54
N VAL A 12 -1.63 37.46 9.59
CA VAL A 12 -1.31 36.75 8.34
C VAL A 12 -0.58 35.43 8.60
N ASN A 13 0.48 35.46 9.41
CA ASN A 13 1.28 34.26 9.67
C ASN A 13 0.48 33.19 10.46
N SER A 14 -0.37 33.61 11.40
CA SER A 14 -1.22 32.67 12.16
C SER A 14 -2.27 32.00 11.27
N LYS A 15 -2.85 32.73 10.31
CA LYS A 15 -3.76 32.18 9.31
C LYS A 15 -3.05 31.18 8.41
N GLU A 16 -1.88 31.53 7.89
CA GLU A 16 -1.08 30.65 7.04
C GLU A 16 -0.72 29.33 7.76
N ASN A 17 -0.41 29.39 9.06
CA ASN A 17 -0.14 28.20 9.85
C ASN A 17 -1.36 27.28 10.01
N VAL A 18 -2.56 27.84 10.17
CA VAL A 18 -3.81 27.07 10.22
C VAL A 18 -4.09 26.43 8.86
N GLU A 19 -3.95 27.18 7.77
CA GLU A 19 -4.14 26.66 6.40
C GLU A 19 -3.18 25.51 6.09
N LYS A 20 -1.89 25.68 6.39
CA LYS A 20 -0.88 24.63 6.25
C LYS A 20 -1.21 23.37 7.07
N GLN A 21 -1.73 23.54 8.28
CA GLN A 21 -2.15 22.41 9.13
C GLN A 21 -3.34 21.66 8.51
N VAL A 22 -4.32 22.40 7.97
CA VAL A 22 -5.48 21.82 7.27
C VAL A 22 -5.05 21.06 6.01
N ASP A 23 -4.16 21.65 5.22
CA ASP A 23 -3.66 21.01 4.00
C ASP A 23 -2.84 19.76 4.30
N SER A 24 -1.94 19.83 5.29
CA SER A 24 -1.19 18.66 5.75
C SER A 24 -2.11 17.53 6.23
N TYR A 25 -3.16 17.84 6.98
CA TYR A 25 -4.16 16.87 7.43
C TYR A 25 -4.91 16.21 6.27
N ARG A 26 -5.33 17.00 5.26
CA ARG A 26 -5.98 16.49 4.04
C ARG A 26 -5.05 15.60 3.21
N GLN A 27 -3.79 16.01 3.07
CA GLN A 27 -2.78 15.23 2.38
C GLN A 27 -2.53 13.90 3.09
N GLN A 28 -2.43 13.89 4.41
CA GLN A 28 -2.29 12.68 5.21
C GLN A 28 -3.49 11.74 5.04
N HIS A 29 -4.72 12.26 4.98
CA HIS A 29 -5.92 11.47 4.68
C HIS A 29 -5.83 10.81 3.29
N SER A 30 -5.44 11.59 2.28
CA SER A 30 -5.27 11.09 0.92
C SER A 30 -4.22 9.97 0.87
N TYR A 31 -3.05 10.18 1.46
CA TYR A 31 -1.99 9.17 1.51
C TYR A 31 -2.37 7.92 2.29
N ALA A 32 -3.04 8.06 3.44
CA ALA A 32 -3.56 6.92 4.18
C ALA A 32 -4.50 6.08 3.30
N GLY A 33 -5.37 6.72 2.52
CA GLY A 33 -6.29 6.06 1.59
C GLY A 33 -5.55 5.28 0.51
N THR A 34 -4.55 5.91 -0.11
CA THR A 34 -3.69 5.25 -1.10
C THR A 34 -2.95 4.06 -0.52
N ILE A 35 -2.35 4.18 0.66
CA ILE A 35 -1.60 3.09 1.31
C ILE A 35 -2.54 1.93 1.64
N ILE A 36 -3.74 2.20 2.16
CA ILE A 36 -4.75 1.16 2.39
C ILE A 36 -5.11 0.45 1.09
N GLY A 37 -5.38 1.21 0.02
CA GLY A 37 -5.74 0.65 -1.29
C GLY A 37 -4.63 -0.23 -1.90
N VAL A 38 -3.37 0.22 -1.84
CA VAL A 38 -2.23 -0.59 -2.30
C VAL A 38 -2.05 -1.84 -1.43
N THR A 39 -2.16 -1.69 -0.11
CA THR A 39 -1.99 -2.80 0.84
C THR A 39 -3.08 -3.86 0.67
N SER A 40 -4.33 -3.46 0.46
CA SER A 40 -5.45 -4.39 0.27
C SER A 40 -5.30 -5.22 -1.01
N LEU A 41 -4.71 -4.66 -2.07
CA LEU A 41 -4.36 -5.38 -3.29
C LEU A 41 -3.11 -6.24 -3.14
N PHE A 42 -2.16 -5.82 -2.31
CA PHE A 42 -0.93 -6.58 -2.08
C PHE A 42 -1.17 -7.89 -1.31
N ILE A 43 -2.09 -7.92 -0.34
CA ILE A 43 -2.39 -9.13 0.46
C ILE A 43 -2.75 -10.35 -0.41
N PRO A 44 -3.73 -10.29 -1.34
CA PRO A 44 -4.05 -11.45 -2.19
C PRO A 44 -2.90 -11.81 -3.12
N PHE A 45 -2.15 -10.83 -3.64
CA PHE A 45 -0.94 -11.10 -4.43
C PHE A 45 0.10 -11.89 -3.62
N PHE A 46 0.38 -11.45 -2.39
CA PHE A 46 1.30 -12.12 -1.48
C PHE A 46 0.85 -13.56 -1.18
N LEU A 47 -0.42 -13.77 -0.86
CA LEU A 47 -0.97 -15.11 -0.62
C LEU A 47 -0.85 -16.02 -1.84
N ASN A 48 -1.21 -15.53 -3.03
CA ASN A 48 -1.10 -16.29 -4.28
C ASN A 48 0.36 -16.67 -4.59
N SER A 49 1.32 -15.79 -4.30
CA SER A 49 2.75 -16.08 -4.53
C SER A 49 3.29 -17.20 -3.62
N LEU A 50 2.61 -17.48 -2.50
CA LEU A 50 2.91 -18.55 -1.57
C LEU A 50 2.06 -19.81 -1.81
N ASP A 51 1.31 -19.88 -2.90
CA ASP A 51 0.56 -21.08 -3.23
C ASP A 51 1.52 -22.26 -3.50
N GLY A 52 1.18 -23.43 -2.96
CA GLY A 52 2.04 -24.61 -2.93
C GLY A 52 3.33 -24.45 -2.10
N ALA A 53 3.46 -23.41 -1.28
CA ALA A 53 4.59 -23.26 -0.37
C ALA A 53 4.62 -24.35 0.71
N PHE A 54 5.77 -24.53 1.34
CA PHE A 54 5.88 -25.40 2.51
C PHE A 54 4.99 -24.92 3.65
N ARG A 55 4.42 -25.87 4.40
CA ARG A 55 3.51 -25.59 5.53
C ARG A 55 4.10 -24.62 6.56
N VAL A 56 5.43 -24.65 6.78
CA VAL A 56 6.12 -23.70 7.68
C VAL A 56 6.06 -22.27 7.14
N ILE A 57 6.30 -22.06 5.85
CA ILE A 57 6.23 -20.73 5.20
C ILE A 57 4.79 -20.21 5.23
N GLN A 58 3.81 -21.08 5.00
CA GLN A 58 2.39 -20.74 5.11
C GLN A 58 1.97 -20.34 6.54
N PHE A 59 2.57 -20.95 7.56
CA PHE A 59 2.30 -20.56 8.95
C PHE A 59 2.92 -19.20 9.28
N ILE A 60 4.17 -18.96 8.85
CA ILE A 60 4.86 -17.68 9.10
C ILE A 60 4.20 -16.53 8.32
N SER A 61 3.58 -16.79 7.16
CA SER A 61 2.90 -15.76 6.36
C SER A 61 1.67 -15.15 7.02
N VAL A 62 1.14 -15.77 8.10
CA VAL A 62 0.08 -15.16 8.92
C VAL A 62 0.57 -13.86 9.58
N VAL A 63 1.85 -13.79 9.96
CA VAL A 63 2.43 -12.62 10.64
C VAL A 63 2.30 -11.33 9.82
N PRO A 64 2.81 -11.23 8.58
CA PRO A 64 2.66 -10.02 7.78
C PRO A 64 1.20 -9.69 7.47
N ILE A 65 0.31 -10.68 7.33
CA ILE A 65 -1.12 -10.43 7.12
C ILE A 65 -1.74 -9.73 8.33
N MET A 66 -1.48 -10.24 9.54
CA MET A 66 -1.97 -9.61 10.77
C MET A 66 -1.44 -8.19 10.95
N LEU A 67 -0.17 -7.95 10.60
CA LEU A 67 0.41 -6.62 10.61
C LEU A 67 -0.23 -5.68 9.59
N PHE A 68 -0.51 -6.15 8.36
CA PHE A 68 -1.22 -5.35 7.36
C PHE A 68 -2.64 -5.00 7.79
N ILE A 69 -3.39 -5.96 8.35
CA ILE A 69 -4.75 -5.71 8.86
C ILE A 69 -4.68 -4.66 9.97
N TRP A 70 -3.74 -4.80 10.92
CA TRP A 70 -3.57 -3.83 11.99
C TRP A 70 -3.22 -2.43 11.45
N ALA A 71 -2.31 -2.35 10.48
CA ALA A 71 -1.93 -1.10 9.84
C ALA A 71 -3.14 -0.41 9.17
N ILE A 72 -3.96 -1.19 8.44
CA ILE A 72 -5.19 -0.70 7.82
C ILE A 72 -6.16 -0.17 8.88
N LEU A 73 -6.38 -0.88 9.99
CA LEU A 73 -7.27 -0.42 11.06
C LEU A 73 -6.81 0.90 11.68
N LEU A 74 -5.49 1.06 11.91
CA LEU A 74 -4.94 2.33 12.39
C LEU A 74 -5.15 3.46 11.40
N MET A 75 -4.89 3.24 10.11
CA MET A 75 -5.10 4.28 9.09
C MET A 75 -6.59 4.57 8.84
N LEU A 76 -7.47 3.57 8.95
CA LEU A 76 -8.92 3.78 8.86
C LEU A 76 -9.46 4.66 9.99
N SER A 77 -8.83 4.62 11.17
CA SER A 77 -9.21 5.49 12.29
C SER A 77 -9.03 6.98 11.99
N ILE A 78 -8.17 7.33 11.02
CA ILE A 78 -7.92 8.70 10.59
C ILE A 78 -9.17 9.25 9.88
N PHE A 79 -9.84 8.48 9.01
CA PHE A 79 -11.05 8.93 8.31
C PHE A 79 -12.26 9.14 9.22
N ARG A 80 -12.22 8.66 10.46
CA ARG A 80 -13.30 8.85 11.43
C ARG A 80 -13.24 10.20 12.13
N THR A 81 -12.18 11.00 11.94
CA THR A 81 -12.04 12.30 12.59
C THR A 81 -12.82 13.39 11.84
N LYS A 82 -13.34 14.36 12.60
CA LYS A 82 -14.06 15.52 12.06
C LYS A 82 -13.13 16.37 11.19
N PRO A 83 -13.66 17.11 10.18
CA PRO A 83 -12.87 18.10 9.46
C PRO A 83 -12.28 19.12 10.44
N LEU A 84 -11.10 19.63 10.11
CA LEU A 84 -10.41 20.64 10.91
C LEU A 84 -11.09 22.01 10.75
N ASP A 85 -11.03 22.83 11.80
CA ASP A 85 -11.56 24.18 11.79
C ASP A 85 -10.74 25.06 10.83
N GLN A 86 -11.44 25.79 9.95
CA GLN A 86 -10.85 26.65 8.94
C GLN A 86 -11.07 28.13 9.30
N ALA A 87 -10.39 28.62 10.34
CA ALA A 87 -10.38 30.03 10.75
C ALA A 87 -11.76 30.75 10.61
N TYR A 88 -11.79 32.01 10.15
CA TYR A 88 -13.04 32.75 9.96
C TYR A 88 -13.92 32.20 8.82
N ASN A 89 -15.20 31.97 9.14
CA ASN A 89 -16.26 31.79 8.15
C ASN A 89 -16.75 33.17 7.65
N VAL A 90 -17.17 33.22 6.39
CA VAL A 90 -17.65 34.42 5.68
C VAL A 90 -18.80 35.12 6.41
N GLU A 91 -19.57 34.37 7.18
CA GLU A 91 -20.70 34.85 7.97
C GLU A 91 -20.33 35.86 9.07
N LYS A 92 -19.10 35.84 9.58
CA LYS A 92 -18.64 36.78 10.63
C LYS A 92 -18.15 38.13 10.09
N TYR A 93 -18.04 38.30 8.77
CA TYR A 93 -17.57 39.57 8.22
C TYR A 93 -18.50 40.74 8.54
N GLN A 94 -19.81 40.52 8.63
CA GLN A 94 -20.77 41.58 8.99
C GLN A 94 -20.55 42.14 10.41
N GLU A 95 -20.14 41.32 11.37
CA GLU A 95 -19.77 41.74 12.73
C GLU A 95 -18.42 42.46 12.80
N LEU A 96 -17.54 42.22 11.82
CA LEU A 96 -16.21 42.83 11.75
C LEU A 96 -16.25 44.22 11.10
N LEU A 97 -17.26 44.53 10.30
CA LEU A 97 -17.43 45.83 9.63
C LEU A 97 -17.65 47.00 10.61
N THR A 98 -18.14 46.74 11.82
CA THR A 98 -18.39 47.76 12.84
C THR A 98 -17.22 47.96 13.82
N LYS A 99 -16.15 47.16 13.69
CA LYS A 99 -14.99 47.19 14.60
C LYS A 99 -13.84 48.04 14.05
N THR A 100 -12.96 48.48 14.94
CA THR A 100 -11.72 49.16 14.55
C THR A 100 -10.73 48.17 13.94
N TYR A 101 -9.82 48.65 13.08
CA TYR A 101 -8.82 47.80 12.43
C TYR A 101 -7.97 46.98 13.43
N LYS A 102 -7.59 47.58 14.57
CA LYS A 102 -6.87 46.88 15.65
C LYS A 102 -7.70 45.73 16.24
N GLU A 103 -8.99 45.95 16.47
CA GLU A 103 -9.90 44.92 16.99
C GLU A 103 -10.12 43.79 15.98
N ILE A 104 -10.19 44.11 14.69
CA ILE A 104 -10.28 43.11 13.62
C ILE A 104 -9.04 42.19 13.67
N LEU A 105 -7.84 42.78 13.71
CA LEU A 105 -6.58 42.02 13.76
C LEU A 105 -6.49 41.14 15.02
N LEU A 106 -6.83 41.69 16.19
CA LEU A 106 -6.82 40.92 17.44
C LEU A 106 -7.82 39.76 17.42
N SER A 107 -9.02 40.02 16.90
CA SER A 107 -10.08 39.01 16.74
C SER A 107 -9.66 37.89 15.77
N GLU A 108 -8.87 38.20 14.74
CA GLU A 108 -8.29 37.20 13.82
C GLU A 108 -7.20 36.37 14.47
N ILE A 109 -6.27 37.02 15.17
CA ILE A 109 -5.21 36.32 15.91
C ILE A 109 -5.83 35.35 16.92
N GLU A 110 -6.80 35.78 17.71
CA GLU A 110 -7.46 34.93 18.72
C GLU A 110 -8.18 33.74 18.09
N THR A 111 -8.92 33.97 17.00
CA THR A 111 -9.63 32.91 16.28
C THR A 111 -8.66 31.89 15.67
N ASN A 112 -7.54 32.35 15.12
CA ASN A 112 -6.52 31.48 14.55
C ASN A 112 -5.80 30.66 15.61
N ILE A 113 -5.46 31.26 16.77
CA ILE A 113 -4.89 30.55 17.92
C ILE A 113 -5.83 29.45 18.40
N HIS A 114 -7.12 29.78 18.56
CA HIS A 114 -8.11 28.81 18.99
C HIS A 114 -8.26 27.64 18.01
N SER A 115 -8.38 27.94 16.72
CA SER A 115 -8.47 26.94 15.64
C SER A 115 -7.24 26.04 15.63
N TYR A 116 -6.04 26.62 15.69
CA TYR A 116 -4.78 25.88 15.70
C TYR A 116 -4.69 24.92 16.91
N SER A 117 -5.03 25.40 18.11
CA SER A 117 -4.96 24.60 19.32
C SER A 117 -5.94 23.41 19.29
N LYS A 118 -7.16 23.64 18.79
CA LYS A 118 -8.16 22.57 18.68
C LYS A 118 -7.78 21.57 17.59
N ASN A 119 -7.32 22.05 16.44
CA ASN A 119 -6.84 21.21 15.35
C ASN A 119 -5.62 20.38 15.76
N LYS A 120 -4.72 20.93 16.57
CA LYS A 120 -3.51 20.25 17.06
C LYS A 120 -3.85 18.91 17.72
N ILE A 121 -4.83 18.87 18.62
CA ILE A 121 -5.26 17.65 19.32
C ILE A 121 -5.71 16.56 18.32
N ILE A 122 -6.47 16.95 17.30
CA ILE A 122 -6.97 16.03 16.27
C ILE A 122 -5.80 15.53 15.40
N THR A 123 -4.95 16.45 14.95
CA THR A 123 -3.80 16.13 14.08
C THR A 123 -2.76 15.26 14.77
N GLU A 124 -2.46 15.47 16.06
CA GLU A 124 -1.48 14.66 16.80
C GLU A 124 -1.94 13.21 16.93
N LYS A 125 -3.21 12.99 17.26
CA LYS A 125 -3.79 11.65 17.33
C LYS A 125 -3.78 10.97 15.96
N GLY A 126 -4.21 11.69 14.93
CA GLY A 126 -4.20 11.20 13.55
C GLY A 126 -2.78 10.84 13.08
N ASN A 127 -1.81 11.70 13.34
CA ASN A 127 -0.41 11.51 12.98
C ASN A 127 0.19 10.29 13.68
N LYS A 128 -0.05 10.11 14.98
CA LYS A 128 0.43 8.91 15.70
C LYS A 128 -0.08 7.62 15.06
N ASN A 129 -1.37 7.56 14.74
CA ASN A 129 -1.97 6.39 14.09
C ASN A 129 -1.44 6.19 12.67
N TYR A 130 -1.29 7.26 11.91
CA TYR A 130 -0.71 7.23 10.57
C TYR A 130 0.73 6.73 10.57
N THR A 131 1.63 7.34 11.34
CA THR A 131 3.04 6.93 11.43
C THR A 131 3.18 5.48 11.88
N THR A 132 2.37 5.06 12.87
CA THR A 132 2.37 3.67 13.32
C THR A 132 1.87 2.73 12.23
N GLY A 133 0.78 3.10 11.53
CA GLY A 133 0.26 2.33 10.39
C GLY A 133 1.29 2.17 9.28
N VAL A 134 1.91 3.28 8.84
CA VAL A 134 2.99 3.26 7.84
C VAL A 134 4.12 2.34 8.27
N ARG A 135 4.61 2.47 9.52
CA ARG A 135 5.70 1.65 10.04
C ARG A 135 5.34 0.15 10.02
N LEU A 136 4.13 -0.22 10.43
CA LEU A 136 3.68 -1.61 10.40
C LEU A 136 3.56 -2.13 8.97
N THR A 137 3.02 -1.35 8.04
CA THR A 137 2.98 -1.70 6.61
C THR A 137 4.38 -1.94 6.06
N THR A 138 5.35 -1.08 6.37
CA THR A 138 6.74 -1.27 5.92
C THR A 138 7.35 -2.55 6.46
N ILE A 139 7.19 -2.83 7.76
CA ILE A 139 7.71 -4.06 8.37
C ILE A 139 7.04 -5.30 7.75
N ALA A 140 5.72 -5.29 7.59
CA ALA A 140 4.98 -6.39 6.99
C ALA A 140 5.42 -6.63 5.54
N LEU A 141 5.66 -5.58 4.77
CA LEU A 141 6.12 -5.65 3.39
C LEU A 141 7.53 -6.25 3.29
N LEU A 142 8.45 -5.86 4.18
CA LEU A 142 9.79 -6.47 4.25
C LEU A 142 9.73 -7.96 4.55
N ILE A 143 8.95 -8.36 5.55
CA ILE A 143 8.75 -9.78 5.89
C ILE A 143 8.15 -10.55 4.71
N SER A 144 7.15 -9.95 4.04
CA SER A 144 6.50 -10.56 2.88
C SER A 144 7.48 -10.82 1.74
N ILE A 145 8.33 -9.84 1.43
CA ILE A 145 9.37 -9.98 0.40
C ILE A 145 10.32 -11.13 0.72
N VAL A 146 10.82 -11.19 1.97
CA VAL A 146 11.72 -12.27 2.41
C VAL A 146 11.06 -13.64 2.26
N LEU A 147 9.78 -13.77 2.64
CA LEU A 147 9.03 -15.03 2.51
C LEU A 147 8.81 -15.44 1.05
N ILE A 148 8.54 -14.47 0.16
CA ILE A 148 8.40 -14.74 -1.28
C ILE A 148 9.70 -15.29 -1.84
N PHE A 149 10.84 -14.64 -1.55
CA PHE A 149 12.14 -15.12 -2.02
C PHE A 149 12.48 -16.50 -1.46
N ALA A 150 12.29 -16.71 -0.15
CA ALA A 150 12.49 -18.02 0.46
C ALA A 150 11.65 -19.10 -0.22
N ASN A 151 10.37 -18.83 -0.52
CA ASN A 151 9.52 -19.77 -1.23
C ASN A 151 10.04 -20.08 -2.65
N GLN A 152 10.52 -19.06 -3.38
CA GLN A 152 11.07 -19.26 -4.73
C GLN A 152 12.33 -20.13 -4.72
N PHE A 153 13.29 -19.86 -3.82
CA PHE A 153 14.52 -20.65 -3.73
C PHE A 153 14.24 -22.13 -3.46
N ILE A 154 13.33 -22.44 -2.53
CA ILE A 154 13.03 -23.84 -2.21
C ILE A 154 12.22 -24.52 -3.33
N LYS A 155 11.41 -23.77 -4.10
CA LYS A 155 10.74 -24.31 -5.31
C LYS A 155 11.76 -24.73 -6.37
N ILE A 156 12.85 -23.99 -6.55
CA ILE A 156 13.91 -24.31 -7.52
C ILE A 156 14.64 -25.61 -7.15
N GLU A 157 14.98 -25.80 -5.87
CA GLU A 157 15.66 -27.03 -5.40
C GLU A 157 14.86 -28.32 -5.66
N LYS A 158 13.53 -28.22 -5.78
CA LYS A 158 12.65 -29.37 -6.00
C LYS A 158 12.49 -29.80 -7.46
N VAL A 159 12.99 -29.04 -8.42
CA VAL A 159 12.93 -29.45 -9.84
C VAL A 159 14.12 -30.37 -10.10
N PRO A 160 13.94 -31.70 -10.26
CA PRO A 160 15.06 -32.58 -10.53
C PRO A 160 15.67 -32.21 -11.88
N THR A 161 16.99 -31.94 -11.89
CA THR A 161 17.78 -31.76 -13.11
C THR A 161 17.59 -33.00 -13.97
N LYS A 162 16.78 -32.90 -15.03
CA LYS A 162 16.58 -34.01 -15.98
C LYS A 162 17.86 -34.18 -16.79
N VAL A 163 18.79 -34.97 -16.28
CA VAL A 163 19.94 -35.43 -17.08
C VAL A 163 19.38 -36.45 -18.09
N GLN A 164 19.11 -35.99 -19.31
CA GLN A 164 18.85 -36.90 -20.42
C GLN A 164 20.15 -37.63 -20.74
N VAL A 165 20.25 -38.88 -20.33
CA VAL A 165 21.31 -39.78 -20.79
C VAL A 165 20.99 -40.12 -22.24
N VAL A 166 21.58 -39.40 -23.19
CA VAL A 166 21.51 -39.73 -24.61
C VAL A 166 22.23 -41.05 -24.81
N ASN A 167 21.46 -42.13 -24.90
CA ASN A 167 22.01 -43.46 -25.16
C ASN A 167 22.30 -43.57 -26.66
N ILE A 168 23.53 -43.26 -27.07
CA ILE A 168 24.01 -43.44 -28.45
C ILE A 168 24.19 -44.94 -28.69
N LYS A 169 23.09 -45.66 -28.95
CA LYS A 169 23.19 -47.01 -29.54
C LYS A 169 23.55 -46.85 -31.02
N LYS A 170 24.85 -46.87 -31.26
CA LYS A 170 25.49 -47.16 -32.53
C LYS A 170 24.98 -48.53 -33.01
N ASN A 171 24.35 -48.60 -34.18
CA ASN A 171 24.25 -49.87 -34.92
C ASN A 171 24.62 -49.62 -36.38
N PRO A 172 25.57 -50.41 -36.94
CA PRO A 172 26.09 -50.21 -38.29
C PRO A 172 25.19 -50.86 -39.35
N GLU A 173 25.39 -50.41 -40.59
CA GLU A 173 24.74 -50.84 -41.82
C GLU A 173 24.88 -52.35 -42.10
N SER A 174 23.88 -52.95 -42.77
CA SER A 174 24.14 -53.85 -43.91
C SER A 174 22.93 -53.96 -44.85
N ASN A 175 23.14 -53.56 -46.10
CA ASN A 175 22.31 -53.85 -47.29
C ASN A 175 22.22 -55.35 -47.60
N SER A 176 21.12 -55.82 -48.23
CA SER A 176 21.15 -56.65 -49.48
C SER A 176 19.77 -57.21 -49.91
N LYS A 177 19.28 -56.71 -51.06
CA LYS A 177 18.68 -57.38 -52.25
C LYS A 177 17.64 -58.53 -52.17
N ASN A 178 16.52 -58.24 -52.85
CA ASN A 178 15.86 -58.94 -53.99
C ASN A 178 15.17 -60.32 -53.92
N ASP A 179 13.96 -60.30 -54.51
CA ASP A 179 13.34 -61.23 -55.49
C ASP A 179 12.55 -62.50 -55.05
N SER A 180 11.21 -62.35 -55.11
CA SER A 180 10.21 -63.16 -55.86
C SER A 180 10.05 -64.68 -55.65
N ILE A 181 8.79 -65.14 -55.47
CA ILE A 181 8.05 -66.15 -56.32
C ILE A 181 6.94 -66.91 -55.52
N ASN A 182 5.71 -66.83 -56.06
CA ASN A 182 4.57 -67.77 -56.15
C ASN A 182 4.13 -68.70 -54.99
N ALA A 183 2.82 -68.67 -54.68
CA ALA A 183 1.79 -69.64 -55.14
C ALA A 183 0.66 -69.83 -54.10
N ALA A 184 -0.59 -69.57 -54.51
CA ALA A 184 -1.81 -70.09 -53.86
C ALA A 184 -1.99 -71.59 -54.21
N PRO A 185 -2.90 -72.37 -53.55
CA PRO A 185 -4.32 -72.33 -53.97
C PRO A 185 -5.40 -72.78 -52.93
N LEU A 186 -6.68 -72.45 -53.23
CA LEU A 186 -7.95 -73.25 -53.11
C LEU A 186 -8.38 -73.86 -51.73
N ILE A 187 -9.65 -74.02 -51.26
CA ILE A 187 -11.03 -74.23 -51.80
C ILE A 187 -12.10 -73.89 -50.72
N THR A 188 -13.31 -73.55 -51.18
CA THR A 188 -14.71 -73.53 -50.63
C THR A 188 -15.18 -74.85 -49.94
N PRO A 189 -16.40 -75.06 -49.34
CA PRO A 189 -17.80 -74.67 -49.71
C PRO A 189 -18.66 -74.13 -48.52
N HIS A 190 -19.88 -73.58 -48.65
CA HIS A 190 -21.11 -73.93 -49.40
C HIS A 190 -21.92 -72.69 -49.74
#